data_AF-A0A3C0MXV8-F1
#
_entry.id   AF-A0A3C0MXV8-F1
#
_cell.length_a   1.000
_cell.length_b   1.000
_cell.length_c   1.000
_cell.angle_alpha   90.00
_cell.angle_beta   90.00
_cell.angle_gamma   90.00
#
_symmetry.space_group_name_H-M   'P 1'
#
loop_
_entity.id
_entity.type
_entity.pdbx_description
1 polymer ?
#
loop_
_entity_poly.entity_id
_entity_poly.type
_entity_poly.pdbx_seq_one_letter_code
_entity_poly.pdbx_strand_id
1 'polypeptide(L)'
;MLILASRSKARKRILKDLGLKFKVMPSSAEEHKGLDTHPARTVKYNALLKARQVAGRIKDGIVIGCDTLVWQNGRVFGKPKDLKDARTMLKKLSASPHRLYTGIAVIDVKRRKEVVDIEETKIFMERLSDREISNYFKRVSPLDKAGGFDIQGLGGLFIKRIEGCYFNVVGLPVSKLFVCLKKIGASLLMLFCAVTFYGCSTEYNIASNSQDWMMYSTEKEVAMGDSLSKQVEKEYKVVHDPEANERLRRIGEKIASVCDRKELLYRFRIIEDEKEKDMVNAVSLPGGYVYVYKELMKVADSDDELAAVLGHEVAHIAARHSIKRLQAIWGYNILSVLAAGTRNPDFAHGAQAAYLSILSGYSQEDELLADKLGARYTRRAGYDPGAMLSFLEKLRKRHKKEKPRALSYFKTHPFISERIKVTKEELGEKISFEDFININ
;
A
#
# COMPACT_ATOMS: atom_id res chain seq x y z
N MET A 1 -4.65 23.48 -12.73
CA MET A 1 -5.44 22.90 -11.60
C MET A 1 -6.60 22.09 -12.16
N LEU A 2 -6.87 20.88 -11.66
CA LEU A 2 -8.01 20.06 -12.09
C LEU A 2 -9.23 20.29 -11.17
N ILE A 3 -10.42 20.38 -11.73
CA ILE A 3 -11.66 20.62 -10.99
C ILE A 3 -12.73 19.61 -11.41
N LEU A 4 -13.35 18.94 -10.43
CA LEU A 4 -14.49 18.07 -10.62
C LEU A 4 -15.80 18.86 -10.38
N ALA A 5 -16.59 19.04 -11.44
CA ALA A 5 -17.89 19.70 -11.41
C ALA A 5 -19.04 18.78 -10.93
N SER A 6 -18.82 18.02 -9.84
CA SER A 6 -19.77 16.98 -9.41
C SER A 6 -19.82 16.79 -7.89
N ARG A 7 -21.02 16.50 -7.36
CA ARG A 7 -21.23 16.03 -5.96
C ARG A 7 -21.09 14.51 -5.80
N SER A 8 -20.86 13.77 -6.88
CA SER A 8 -20.82 12.31 -6.84
C SER A 8 -19.64 11.79 -6.02
N LYS A 9 -19.94 11.05 -4.94
CA LYS A 9 -18.93 10.36 -4.12
C LYS A 9 -18.11 9.38 -4.95
N ALA A 10 -18.76 8.65 -5.86
CA ALA A 10 -18.09 7.69 -6.74
C ALA A 10 -17.08 8.36 -7.67
N ARG A 11 -17.44 9.47 -8.33
CA ARG A 11 -16.51 10.20 -9.22
C ARG A 11 -15.33 10.79 -8.46
N LYS A 12 -15.57 11.33 -7.26
CA LYS A 12 -14.51 11.81 -6.36
C LYS A 12 -13.56 10.67 -5.98
N ARG A 13 -14.09 9.51 -5.63
CA ARG A 13 -13.30 8.32 -5.28
C ARG A 13 -12.46 7.86 -6.47
N ILE A 14 -13.05 7.68 -7.65
CA ILE A 14 -12.31 7.27 -8.85
C ILE A 14 -11.15 8.21 -9.15
N LEU A 15 -11.36 9.53 -9.16
CA LEU A 15 -10.25 10.47 -9.41
C LEU A 15 -9.17 10.43 -8.31
N LYS A 16 -9.55 10.17 -7.06
CA LYS A 16 -8.61 10.02 -5.93
C LYS A 16 -7.80 8.73 -6.05
N ASP A 17 -8.44 7.62 -6.41
CA ASP A 17 -7.81 6.31 -6.61
C ASP A 17 -6.84 6.36 -7.82
N LEU A 18 -7.11 7.22 -8.79
CA LEU A 18 -6.17 7.56 -9.88
C LEU A 18 -5.03 8.51 -9.45
N GLY A 19 -4.89 8.87 -8.17
CA GLY A 19 -3.81 9.73 -7.67
C GLY A 19 -3.88 11.20 -8.11
N LEU A 20 -5.00 11.65 -8.69
CA LEU A 20 -5.11 13.01 -9.22
C LEU A 20 -5.35 14.02 -8.09
N LYS A 21 -4.64 15.14 -8.13
CA LYS A 21 -4.94 16.32 -7.30
C LYS A 21 -6.01 17.18 -7.99
N PHE A 22 -7.18 17.30 -7.37
CA PHE A 22 -8.29 18.09 -7.90
C PHE A 22 -9.08 18.79 -6.79
N LYS A 23 -9.77 19.88 -7.15
CA LYS A 23 -10.78 20.50 -6.31
C LYS A 23 -12.17 20.01 -6.71
N VAL A 24 -13.07 19.87 -5.75
CA VAL A 24 -14.48 19.58 -6.02
C VAL A 24 -15.24 20.89 -5.99
N MET A 25 -15.87 21.25 -7.10
CA MET A 25 -16.71 22.45 -7.22
C MET A 25 -18.05 22.04 -7.82
N PRO A 26 -19.05 21.69 -7.00
CA PRO A 26 -20.35 21.26 -7.51
C PRO A 26 -21.01 22.30 -8.41
N SER A 27 -21.50 21.85 -9.57
CA SER A 27 -22.45 22.61 -10.36
C SER A 27 -23.80 22.67 -9.63
N SER A 28 -24.47 23.81 -9.73
CA SER A 28 -25.86 24.06 -9.32
C SER A 28 -26.80 24.17 -10.53
N ALA A 29 -26.37 23.69 -11.71
CA ALA A 29 -27.16 23.76 -12.92
C ALA A 29 -28.32 22.77 -12.84
N GLU A 30 -29.51 23.21 -13.26
CA GLU A 30 -30.66 22.33 -13.40
C GLU A 30 -30.44 21.38 -14.58
N GLU A 31 -30.57 20.08 -14.33
CA GLU A 31 -30.39 19.06 -15.35
C GLU A 31 -31.59 19.05 -16.29
N HIS A 32 -31.34 19.11 -17.60
CA HIS A 32 -32.41 18.96 -18.58
C HIS A 32 -32.90 17.51 -18.59
N LYS A 33 -34.22 17.36 -18.59
CA LYS A 33 -34.90 16.08 -18.74
C LYS A 33 -35.51 16.02 -20.14
N GLY A 34 -35.16 14.97 -20.89
CA GLY A 34 -35.88 14.65 -22.13
C GLY A 34 -35.56 15.54 -23.33
N LEU A 35 -34.29 15.91 -23.54
CA LEU A 35 -33.88 16.57 -24.79
C LEU A 35 -34.12 15.66 -26.02
N ASP A 36 -34.16 14.33 -25.82
CA ASP A 36 -34.49 13.33 -26.84
C ASP A 36 -35.10 12.06 -26.21
N THR A 37 -35.65 11.19 -27.05
CA THR A 37 -36.09 9.82 -26.71
C THR A 37 -34.92 8.90 -26.32
N HIS A 38 -33.70 9.20 -26.78
CA HIS A 38 -32.47 8.46 -26.46
C HIS A 38 -31.57 9.26 -25.49
N PRO A 39 -31.03 8.64 -24.43
CA PRO A 39 -30.31 9.34 -23.36
C PRO A 39 -28.98 9.99 -23.79
N ALA A 40 -28.41 9.58 -24.93
CA ALA A 40 -27.06 9.96 -25.33
C ALA A 40 -26.85 11.48 -25.47
N ARG A 41 -27.80 12.20 -26.08
CA ARG A 41 -27.73 13.66 -26.22
C ARG A 41 -27.94 14.35 -24.88
N THR A 42 -28.91 13.88 -24.09
CA THR A 42 -29.19 14.39 -22.74
C THR A 42 -27.95 14.34 -21.84
N VAL A 43 -27.25 13.19 -21.76
CA VAL A 43 -26.07 13.08 -20.88
C VAL A 43 -24.90 13.94 -21.36
N LYS A 44 -24.69 14.07 -22.68
CA LYS A 44 -23.64 14.96 -23.23
C LYS A 44 -23.94 16.42 -22.88
N TYR A 45 -25.19 16.85 -23.09
CA TYR A 45 -25.62 18.20 -22.80
C TYR A 45 -25.48 18.53 -21.31
N ASN A 46 -26.00 17.67 -20.43
CA ASN A 46 -25.92 17.88 -18.98
C ASN A 46 -24.48 17.86 -18.46
N ALA A 47 -23.61 17.00 -19.01
CA ALA A 47 -22.20 17.00 -18.65
C ALA A 47 -21.51 18.32 -19.00
N LEU A 48 -21.77 18.84 -20.21
CA LEU A 48 -21.24 20.12 -20.68
C LEU A 48 -21.79 21.30 -19.87
N LEU A 49 -23.10 21.32 -19.61
CA LEU A 49 -23.76 22.36 -18.80
C LEU A 49 -23.11 22.47 -17.42
N LYS A 50 -22.88 21.33 -16.75
CA LYS A 50 -22.21 21.26 -15.45
C LYS A 50 -20.79 21.80 -15.51
N ALA A 51 -20.02 21.41 -16.54
CA ALA A 51 -18.66 21.88 -16.71
C ALA A 51 -18.60 23.40 -16.98
N ARG A 52 -19.43 23.92 -17.90
CA ARG A 52 -19.48 25.34 -18.26
C ARG A 52 -19.85 26.24 -17.08
N GLN A 53 -20.82 25.83 -16.27
CA GLN A 53 -21.21 26.61 -15.10
C GLN A 53 -20.07 26.77 -14.08
N VAL A 54 -19.24 25.74 -13.90
CA VAL A 54 -18.08 25.81 -13.02
C VAL A 54 -16.93 26.57 -13.69
N ALA A 55 -16.73 26.38 -15.00
CA ALA A 55 -15.74 27.10 -15.79
C ALA A 55 -15.97 28.64 -15.74
N GLY A 56 -17.23 29.09 -15.76
CA GLY A 56 -17.57 30.51 -15.64
C GLY A 56 -17.26 31.14 -14.28
N ARG A 57 -16.90 30.35 -13.25
CA ARG A 57 -16.59 30.81 -11.89
C ARG A 57 -15.09 30.85 -11.59
N ILE A 58 -14.24 30.49 -12.54
CA ILE A 58 -12.78 30.39 -12.35
C ILE A 58 -12.03 31.08 -13.49
N LYS A 59 -10.79 31.52 -13.22
CA LYS A 59 -9.94 32.18 -14.22
C LYS A 59 -8.98 31.23 -14.95
N ASP A 60 -8.65 30.10 -14.33
CA ASP A 60 -7.74 29.09 -14.87
C ASP A 60 -8.09 27.70 -14.28
N GLY A 61 -7.84 26.64 -15.05
CA GLY A 61 -8.06 25.25 -14.66
C GLY A 61 -8.68 24.39 -15.76
N ILE A 62 -8.64 23.09 -15.52
CA ILE A 62 -9.34 22.09 -16.33
C ILE A 62 -10.56 21.60 -15.53
N VAL A 63 -11.75 21.75 -16.10
CA VAL A 63 -13.02 21.41 -15.44
C VAL A 63 -13.58 20.13 -16.07
N ILE A 64 -13.90 19.14 -15.23
CA ILE A 64 -14.53 17.88 -15.62
C ILE A 64 -16.00 17.90 -15.19
N GLY A 65 -16.92 17.83 -16.15
CA GLY A 65 -18.36 17.61 -15.94
C GLY A 65 -18.77 16.20 -16.37
N CYS A 66 -19.71 15.60 -15.63
CA CYS A 66 -20.24 14.28 -15.96
C CYS A 66 -21.73 14.15 -15.62
N ASP A 67 -22.44 13.40 -16.45
CA ASP A 67 -23.85 13.06 -16.26
C ASP A 67 -24.09 11.59 -16.63
N THR A 68 -24.91 10.88 -15.86
CA THR A 68 -25.09 9.44 -16.02
C THR A 68 -26.57 9.09 -15.93
N LEU A 69 -27.07 8.36 -16.93
CA LEU A 69 -28.45 7.88 -16.99
C LEU A 69 -28.48 6.39 -17.35
N VAL A 70 -29.39 5.65 -16.72
CA VAL A 70 -29.70 4.26 -17.09
C VAL A 70 -30.86 4.26 -18.07
N TRP A 71 -30.83 3.39 -19.07
CA TRP A 71 -31.87 3.25 -20.08
C TRP A 71 -32.22 1.80 -20.35
N GLN A 72 -33.51 1.50 -20.37
CA GLN A 72 -34.06 0.17 -20.65
C GLN A 72 -35.42 0.33 -21.32
N ASN A 73 -35.64 -0.32 -22.46
CA ASN A 73 -36.91 -0.38 -23.18
C ASN A 73 -37.60 1.00 -23.37
N GLY A 74 -36.85 2.00 -23.85
CA GLY A 74 -37.38 3.34 -24.11
C GLY A 74 -37.60 4.21 -22.86
N ARG A 75 -37.23 3.74 -21.66
CA ARG A 75 -37.36 4.49 -20.41
C ARG A 75 -36.01 4.83 -19.81
N VAL A 76 -35.90 6.05 -19.27
CA VAL A 76 -34.75 6.53 -18.52
C VAL A 76 -34.97 6.31 -17.03
N PHE A 77 -33.96 5.78 -16.36
CA PHE A 77 -33.90 5.59 -14.91
C PHE A 77 -32.78 6.47 -14.35
N GLY A 78 -33.17 7.39 -13.47
CA GLY A 78 -32.24 8.23 -12.72
C GLY A 78 -31.92 7.63 -11.36
N LYS A 79 -31.75 8.50 -10.35
CA LYS A 79 -31.73 8.10 -8.95
C LYS A 79 -33.16 7.87 -8.45
N PRO A 80 -33.40 6.82 -7.64
CA PRO A 80 -34.72 6.57 -7.11
C PRO A 80 -35.12 7.66 -6.11
N LYS A 81 -36.41 8.02 -6.10
CA LYS A 81 -36.95 9.03 -5.18
C LYS A 81 -37.06 8.52 -3.74
N ASP A 82 -37.39 7.25 -3.60
CA ASP A 82 -37.59 6.56 -2.34
C ASP A 82 -37.28 5.04 -2.48
N LEU A 83 -37.40 4.28 -1.40
CA LEU A 83 -37.12 2.84 -1.40
C LEU A 83 -38.11 2.01 -2.25
N LYS A 84 -39.35 2.48 -2.42
CA LYS A 84 -40.37 1.79 -3.22
C LYS A 84 -40.05 1.95 -4.72
N ASP A 85 -39.65 3.15 -5.11
CA ASP A 85 -39.14 3.45 -6.45
C ASP A 85 -37.85 2.67 -6.73
N ALA A 86 -36.91 2.62 -5.78
CA ALA A 86 -35.69 1.83 -5.89
C ALA A 86 -35.97 0.34 -6.11
N ARG A 87 -36.94 -0.25 -5.39
CA ARG A 87 -37.33 -1.65 -5.56
C ARG A 87 -37.91 -1.91 -6.94
N THR A 88 -38.81 -1.02 -7.39
CA THR A 88 -39.46 -1.12 -8.70
C THR A 88 -38.43 -0.99 -9.84
N MET A 89 -37.48 -0.07 -9.68
CA MET A 89 -36.38 0.16 -10.61
C MET A 89 -35.46 -1.07 -10.70
N LEU A 90 -34.94 -1.56 -9.57
CA LEU A 90 -34.01 -2.68 -9.55
C LEU A 90 -34.66 -3.98 -10.07
N LYS A 91 -35.93 -4.23 -9.74
CA LYS A 91 -36.69 -5.36 -10.27
C LYS A 91 -36.79 -5.33 -11.80
N LYS A 92 -37.08 -4.16 -12.38
CA LYS A 92 -37.12 -3.97 -13.84
C LYS A 92 -35.75 -4.13 -14.49
N LEU A 93 -34.73 -3.49 -13.93
CA LEU A 93 -33.37 -3.55 -14.45
C LEU A 93 -32.78 -4.98 -14.40
N SER A 94 -33.18 -5.78 -13.42
CA SER A 94 -32.79 -7.20 -13.31
C SER A 94 -33.49 -8.12 -14.31
N ALA A 95 -34.64 -7.71 -14.87
CA ALA A 95 -35.46 -8.57 -15.72
C ALA A 95 -34.96 -8.67 -17.18
N SER A 96 -34.21 -7.67 -17.65
CA SER A 96 -33.62 -7.68 -18.98
C SER A 96 -32.37 -6.78 -19.05
N PRO A 97 -31.47 -6.98 -20.02
CA PRO A 97 -30.29 -6.15 -20.15
C PRO A 97 -30.64 -4.67 -20.29
N HIS A 98 -29.89 -3.81 -19.62
CA HIS A 98 -30.06 -2.36 -19.66
C HIS A 98 -28.74 -1.67 -20.03
N ARG A 99 -28.81 -0.42 -20.45
CA ARG A 99 -27.66 0.35 -20.93
C ARG A 99 -27.44 1.55 -20.02
N LEU A 100 -26.20 1.78 -19.66
CA LEU A 100 -25.75 2.93 -18.89
C LEU A 100 -25.02 3.89 -19.82
N TYR A 101 -25.49 5.13 -19.89
CA TYR A 101 -24.89 6.19 -20.67
C TYR A 101 -24.28 7.22 -19.73
N THR A 102 -22.99 7.52 -19.90
CA THR A 102 -22.35 8.64 -19.20
C THR A 102 -21.79 9.63 -20.21
N GLY A 103 -22.29 10.85 -20.17
CA GLY A 103 -21.68 11.99 -20.85
C GLY A 103 -20.52 12.52 -20.01
N ILE A 104 -19.44 12.89 -20.69
CA ILE A 104 -18.27 13.51 -20.08
C ILE A 104 -17.88 14.76 -20.85
N ALA A 105 -17.62 15.84 -20.13
CA ALA A 105 -17.16 17.10 -20.67
C ALA A 105 -15.88 17.54 -19.97
N VAL A 106 -14.91 18.01 -20.73
CA VAL A 106 -13.65 18.57 -20.23
C VAL A 106 -13.46 19.95 -20.84
N ILE A 107 -13.23 20.95 -20.00
CA ILE A 107 -13.03 22.35 -20.42
C ILE A 107 -11.68 22.85 -19.89
N ASP A 108 -10.79 23.26 -20.79
CA ASP A 108 -9.60 24.08 -20.46
C ASP A 108 -10.02 25.55 -20.48
N VAL A 109 -10.13 26.16 -19.30
CA VAL A 109 -10.62 27.55 -19.16
C VAL A 109 -9.64 28.55 -19.78
N LYS A 110 -8.34 28.32 -19.63
CA LYS A 110 -7.30 29.22 -20.13
C LYS A 110 -7.25 29.22 -21.65
N ARG A 111 -7.32 28.04 -22.27
CA ARG A 111 -7.29 27.88 -23.73
C ARG A 111 -8.66 27.97 -24.40
N ARG A 112 -9.75 28.08 -23.61
CA ARG A 112 -11.14 28.06 -24.07
C ARG A 112 -11.45 26.84 -24.96
N LYS A 113 -10.86 25.68 -24.64
CA LYS A 113 -11.11 24.43 -25.36
C LYS A 113 -12.10 23.57 -24.62
N GLU A 114 -13.13 23.11 -25.31
CA GLU A 114 -14.15 22.22 -24.77
C GLU A 114 -14.17 20.91 -25.56
N VAL A 115 -14.21 19.79 -24.85
CA VAL A 115 -14.35 18.46 -25.44
C VAL A 115 -15.45 17.72 -24.71
N VAL A 116 -16.40 17.16 -25.47
CA VAL A 116 -17.51 16.37 -24.93
C VAL A 116 -17.51 15.00 -25.61
N ASP A 117 -17.69 13.95 -24.82
CA ASP A 117 -17.80 12.58 -25.30
C ASP A 117 -18.85 11.81 -24.49
N ILE A 118 -19.10 10.56 -24.88
CA ILE A 118 -20.03 9.65 -24.21
C ILE A 118 -19.43 8.25 -24.11
N GLU A 119 -19.78 7.56 -23.03
CA GLU A 119 -19.54 6.13 -22.85
C GLU A 119 -20.86 5.38 -22.68
N GLU A 120 -20.98 4.23 -23.34
CA GLU A 120 -22.09 3.30 -23.20
C GLU A 120 -21.58 1.99 -22.60
N THR A 121 -22.23 1.50 -21.55
CA THR A 121 -21.99 0.16 -21.02
C THR A 121 -23.31 -0.58 -20.88
N LYS A 122 -23.40 -1.78 -21.46
CA LYS A 122 -24.55 -2.66 -21.30
C LYS A 122 -24.32 -3.62 -20.12
N ILE A 123 -25.35 -3.79 -19.30
CA ILE A 123 -25.27 -4.53 -18.04
C ILE A 123 -26.28 -5.69 -18.09
N PHE A 124 -25.80 -6.86 -17.71
CA PHE A 124 -26.59 -8.09 -17.61
C PHE A 124 -26.61 -8.52 -16.15
N MET A 125 -27.82 -8.66 -15.60
CA MET A 125 -28.03 -9.05 -14.21
C MET A 125 -28.66 -10.44 -14.13
N GLU A 126 -28.48 -11.10 -12.99
CA GLU A 126 -29.37 -12.18 -12.56
C GLU A 126 -30.73 -11.60 -12.20
N ARG A 127 -31.80 -12.36 -12.45
CA ARG A 127 -33.17 -11.91 -12.17
C ARG A 127 -33.41 -11.93 -10.66
N LEU A 128 -33.80 -10.79 -10.09
CA LEU A 128 -33.97 -10.65 -8.64
C LEU A 128 -35.43 -10.79 -8.19
N SER A 129 -35.64 -11.54 -7.11
CA SER A 129 -36.89 -11.60 -6.36
C SER A 129 -37.05 -10.40 -5.41
N ASP A 130 -38.29 -10.14 -4.97
CA ASP A 130 -38.56 -9.07 -4.00
C ASP A 130 -37.86 -9.30 -2.65
N ARG A 131 -37.63 -10.57 -2.27
CA ARG A 131 -36.92 -10.96 -1.06
C ARG A 131 -35.42 -10.62 -1.17
N GLU A 132 -34.79 -10.92 -2.30
CA GLU A 132 -33.37 -10.59 -2.54
C GLU A 132 -33.15 -9.08 -2.56
N ILE A 133 -34.01 -8.34 -3.28
CA ILE A 133 -33.94 -6.87 -3.30
C ILE A 133 -34.09 -6.28 -1.89
N SER A 134 -35.02 -6.81 -1.10
CA SER A 134 -35.22 -6.35 0.27
C SER A 134 -34.02 -6.67 1.17
N ASN A 135 -33.41 -7.84 1.03
CA ASN A 135 -32.21 -8.22 1.77
C ASN A 135 -30.99 -7.39 1.37
N TYR A 136 -30.89 -7.01 0.10
CA TYR A 136 -29.86 -6.12 -0.41
C TYR A 136 -30.01 -4.71 0.17
N PHE A 137 -31.22 -4.13 0.15
CA PHE A 137 -31.48 -2.78 0.68
C PHE A 137 -31.32 -2.65 2.20
N LYS A 138 -31.38 -3.76 2.95
CA LYS A 138 -31.01 -3.76 4.38
C LYS A 138 -29.53 -3.43 4.62
N ARG A 139 -28.67 -3.66 3.62
CA ARG A 139 -27.21 -3.52 3.72
C ARG A 139 -26.65 -2.37 2.88
N VAL A 140 -27.37 -1.98 1.82
CA VAL A 140 -26.93 -0.95 0.88
C VAL A 140 -28.03 0.10 0.69
N SER A 141 -27.68 1.38 0.89
CA SER A 141 -28.58 2.48 0.56
C SER A 141 -28.65 2.69 -0.97
N PRO A 142 -29.83 2.63 -1.61
CA PRO A 142 -29.94 2.74 -3.07
C PRO A 142 -30.13 4.17 -3.58
N LEU A 143 -30.45 5.13 -2.71
CA LEU A 143 -30.98 6.45 -3.08
C LEU A 143 -29.97 7.37 -3.78
N ASP A 144 -28.68 7.17 -3.54
CA ASP A 144 -27.63 7.98 -4.16
C ASP A 144 -27.10 7.41 -5.49
N LYS A 145 -27.66 6.28 -5.96
CA LYS A 145 -27.16 5.48 -7.09
C LYS A 145 -28.14 5.48 -8.25
N ALA A 146 -27.64 5.75 -9.46
CA ALA A 146 -28.46 5.60 -10.67
C ALA A 146 -28.78 4.10 -10.86
N GLY A 147 -30.05 3.77 -11.08
CA GLY A 147 -30.47 2.35 -11.15
C GLY A 147 -30.65 1.66 -9.79
N GLY A 148 -30.31 2.31 -8.67
CA GLY A 148 -30.52 1.78 -7.32
C GLY A 148 -29.56 0.67 -6.86
N PHE A 149 -28.42 0.47 -7.54
CA PHE A 149 -27.42 -0.53 -7.15
C PHE A 149 -25.97 -0.05 -7.24
N ASP A 150 -25.05 -0.70 -6.54
CA ASP A 150 -23.60 -0.53 -6.70
C ASP A 150 -22.92 -1.78 -7.23
N ILE A 151 -22.10 -1.63 -8.28
CA ILE A 151 -21.31 -2.74 -8.82
C ILE A 151 -20.08 -3.08 -7.98
N GLN A 152 -19.62 -2.17 -7.11
CA GLN A 152 -18.39 -2.36 -6.31
C GLN A 152 -18.62 -3.10 -4.98
N GLY A 153 -19.83 -3.04 -4.43
CA GLY A 153 -20.20 -3.71 -3.19
C GLY A 153 -21.14 -4.90 -3.44
N LEU A 154 -22.14 -5.07 -2.57
CA LEU A 154 -23.03 -6.23 -2.63
C LEU A 154 -23.86 -6.30 -3.92
N GLY A 155 -24.06 -5.18 -4.62
CA GLY A 155 -24.75 -5.20 -5.90
C GLY A 155 -23.98 -5.92 -7.00
N GLY A 156 -22.67 -6.14 -6.84
CA GLY A 156 -21.86 -6.96 -7.74
C GLY A 156 -22.31 -8.43 -7.79
N LEU A 157 -22.95 -8.95 -6.72
CA LEU A 157 -23.37 -10.35 -6.62
C LEU A 157 -24.38 -10.77 -7.69
N PHE A 158 -25.17 -9.83 -8.19
CA PHE A 158 -26.18 -10.10 -9.20
C PHE A 158 -25.83 -9.53 -10.58
N ILE A 159 -24.56 -9.15 -10.80
CA ILE A 159 -24.06 -8.79 -12.13
C ILE A 159 -23.50 -10.03 -12.80
N LYS A 160 -24.19 -10.50 -13.84
CA LYS A 160 -23.75 -11.65 -14.64
C LYS A 160 -22.56 -11.30 -15.52
N ARG A 161 -22.63 -10.15 -16.20
CA ARG A 161 -21.56 -9.62 -17.07
C ARG A 161 -21.85 -8.17 -17.46
N ILE A 162 -20.82 -7.48 -17.94
CA ILE A 162 -20.91 -6.16 -18.55
C ILE A 162 -20.30 -6.20 -19.96
N GLU A 163 -20.85 -5.42 -20.89
CA GLU A 163 -20.27 -5.16 -22.20
C GLU A 163 -19.99 -3.65 -22.28
N GLY A 164 -18.71 -3.27 -22.21
CA GLY A 164 -18.27 -1.88 -22.24
C GLY A 164 -17.34 -1.54 -21.07
N CYS A 165 -17.38 -0.29 -20.62
CA CYS A 165 -16.45 0.20 -19.60
C CYS A 165 -16.95 -0.07 -18.18
N TYR A 166 -16.16 -0.78 -17.36
CA TYR A 166 -16.44 -0.99 -15.93
C TYR A 166 -16.51 0.33 -15.15
N PHE A 167 -15.52 1.22 -15.32
CA PHE A 167 -15.48 2.50 -14.61
C PHE A 167 -16.66 3.42 -14.95
N ASN A 168 -17.24 3.26 -16.16
CA ASN A 168 -18.50 3.91 -16.51
C ASN A 168 -19.64 3.49 -15.57
N VAL A 169 -19.74 2.19 -15.25
CA VAL A 169 -20.72 1.64 -14.30
C VAL A 169 -20.48 2.14 -12.88
N VAL A 170 -19.22 2.25 -12.47
CA VAL A 170 -18.88 2.84 -11.16
C VAL A 170 -19.25 4.32 -11.09
N GLY A 171 -19.10 5.07 -12.19
CA GLY A 171 -19.66 6.41 -12.34
C GLY A 171 -18.79 7.43 -13.08
N LEU A 172 -17.62 7.06 -13.59
CA LEU A 172 -16.74 7.92 -14.40
C LEU A 172 -16.02 7.09 -15.48
N PRO A 173 -16.28 7.28 -16.78
CA PRO A 173 -15.57 6.55 -17.83
C PRO A 173 -14.12 7.04 -17.98
N VAL A 174 -13.20 6.45 -17.21
CA VAL A 174 -11.79 6.89 -17.11
C VAL A 174 -11.08 6.88 -18.47
N SER A 175 -11.34 5.87 -19.31
CA SER A 175 -10.78 5.81 -20.66
C SER A 175 -11.22 7.00 -21.53
N LYS A 176 -12.51 7.37 -21.49
CA LYS A 176 -13.01 8.56 -22.19
C LYS A 176 -12.45 9.85 -21.60
N LEU A 177 -12.32 9.94 -20.27
CA LEU A 177 -11.68 11.09 -19.63
C LEU A 177 -10.25 11.28 -20.16
N PHE A 178 -9.47 10.20 -20.25
CA PHE A 178 -8.12 10.22 -20.81
C PHE A 178 -8.10 10.76 -22.25
N VAL A 179 -9.00 10.26 -23.11
CA VAL A 179 -9.13 10.73 -24.50
C VAL A 179 -9.52 12.20 -24.56
N CYS A 180 -10.48 12.65 -23.74
CA CYS A 180 -10.91 14.05 -23.70
C CYS A 180 -9.78 14.98 -23.26
N LEU A 181 -9.02 14.59 -22.23
CA LEU A 181 -7.86 15.36 -21.76
C LEU A 181 -6.77 15.44 -22.84
N LYS A 182 -6.47 14.33 -23.51
CA LYS A 182 -5.51 14.31 -24.62
C LYS A 182 -5.91 15.28 -25.73
N LYS A 183 -7.20 15.34 -26.09
CA LYS A 183 -7.73 16.27 -27.12
C LYS A 183 -7.56 17.75 -26.77
N ILE A 184 -7.57 18.12 -25.50
CA ILE A 184 -7.29 19.50 -25.06
C ILE A 184 -5.79 19.78 -24.85
N GLY A 185 -4.91 18.79 -25.11
CA GLY A 185 -3.47 18.90 -24.89
C GLY A 185 -3.04 18.73 -23.42
N ALA A 186 -3.91 18.18 -22.58
CA ALA A 186 -3.60 17.82 -21.20
C ALA A 186 -3.28 16.31 -21.12
N SER A 187 -2.10 15.94 -20.64
CA SER A 187 -1.79 14.54 -20.39
C SER A 187 -2.22 14.15 -18.97
N LEU A 188 -3.03 13.09 -18.83
CA LEU A 188 -3.37 12.52 -17.53
C LEU A 188 -2.09 12.09 -16.78
N LEU A 189 -1.07 11.61 -17.50
CA LEU A 189 0.26 11.30 -16.95
C LEU A 189 1.02 12.56 -16.48
N MET A 190 0.85 13.71 -17.15
CA MET A 190 1.42 14.98 -16.63
C MET A 190 0.64 15.54 -15.43
N LEU A 191 -0.62 15.14 -15.24
CA LEU A 191 -1.39 15.49 -14.04
C LEU A 191 -0.96 14.69 -12.79
N PHE A 192 -0.30 13.54 -12.95
CA PHE A 192 0.50 12.92 -11.87
C PHE A 192 1.73 13.78 -11.53
N CYS A 193 2.33 14.44 -12.52
CA CYS A 193 3.57 15.22 -12.39
C CYS A 193 3.42 16.57 -11.69
N ALA A 194 2.19 17.04 -11.38
CA ALA A 194 2.00 18.17 -10.47
C ALA A 194 2.17 17.77 -8.99
N VAL A 195 2.57 16.53 -8.72
CA VAL A 195 3.35 16.18 -7.55
C VAL A 195 4.80 16.47 -7.92
N THR A 196 5.41 17.44 -7.25
CA THR A 196 6.86 17.59 -7.13
C THR A 196 7.56 16.23 -7.24
N PHE A 197 8.20 15.98 -8.39
CA PHE A 197 9.08 14.86 -8.69
C PHE A 197 10.38 14.97 -7.87
N TYR A 198 10.25 14.94 -6.54
CA TYR A 198 11.38 14.84 -5.62
C TYR A 198 11.13 13.64 -4.69
N GLY A 199 11.17 12.42 -5.24
CA GLY A 199 11.41 11.23 -4.41
C GLY A 199 10.67 9.93 -4.69
N CYS A 200 9.76 9.84 -5.67
CA CYS A 200 9.19 8.54 -6.05
C CYS A 200 10.03 7.90 -7.16
N SER A 201 10.84 6.91 -6.79
CA SER A 201 11.55 6.03 -7.72
C SER A 201 10.98 4.61 -7.62
N THR A 202 10.73 3.99 -8.76
CA THR A 202 10.68 2.52 -8.84
C THR A 202 12.13 2.05 -8.92
N GLU A 203 12.59 1.36 -7.89
CA GLU A 203 13.96 0.83 -7.83
C GLU A 203 13.89 -0.69 -7.89
N TYR A 204 14.74 -1.29 -8.71
CA TYR A 204 14.89 -2.73 -8.72
C TYR A 204 15.81 -3.13 -7.58
N ASN A 205 15.29 -3.91 -6.64
CA ASN A 205 16.02 -4.35 -5.47
C ASN A 205 16.70 -5.70 -5.77
N ILE A 206 18.02 -5.68 -5.77
CA ILE A 206 18.85 -6.86 -6.07
C ILE A 206 18.65 -7.96 -5.01
N ALA A 207 18.47 -7.58 -3.74
CA ALA A 207 18.31 -8.51 -2.63
C ALA A 207 17.00 -9.30 -2.75
N SER A 208 15.88 -8.62 -3.00
CA SER A 208 14.55 -9.25 -3.12
C SER A 208 14.20 -9.70 -4.54
N ASN A 209 15.04 -9.41 -5.54
CA ASN A 209 14.78 -9.69 -6.96
C ASN A 209 13.41 -9.15 -7.42
N SER A 210 13.02 -7.98 -6.93
CA SER A 210 11.70 -7.39 -7.16
C SER A 210 11.80 -5.92 -7.56
N GLN A 211 10.83 -5.45 -8.36
CA GLN A 211 10.62 -4.01 -8.54
C GLN A 211 9.91 -3.47 -7.31
N ASP A 212 10.63 -2.65 -6.55
CA ASP A 212 10.11 -2.01 -5.37
C ASP A 212 9.66 -0.59 -5.69
N TRP A 213 8.48 -0.22 -5.20
CA TRP A 213 8.02 1.15 -5.24
C TRP A 213 8.41 1.88 -3.97
N MET A 214 9.34 2.83 -4.10
CA MET A 214 9.90 3.58 -2.98
C MET A 214 9.44 5.02 -3.05
N MET A 215 8.72 5.47 -2.00
CA MET A 215 8.26 6.85 -1.90
C MET A 215 9.37 7.84 -1.48
N TYR A 216 10.57 7.35 -1.16
CA TYR A 216 11.67 8.10 -0.58
C TYR A 216 13.01 7.64 -1.13
N SER A 217 13.97 8.58 -1.19
CA SER A 217 15.35 8.29 -1.55
C SER A 217 16.13 7.69 -0.37
N THR A 218 17.27 7.08 -0.66
CA THR A 218 18.18 6.50 0.35
C THR A 218 18.60 7.53 1.41
N GLU A 219 18.78 8.81 1.05
CA GLU A 219 19.18 9.84 2.02
C GLU A 219 18.09 10.07 3.09
N LYS A 220 16.81 10.01 2.68
CA LYS A 220 15.69 10.16 3.61
C LYS A 220 15.51 8.91 4.48
N GLU A 221 15.81 7.73 3.94
CA GLU A 221 15.88 6.50 4.73
C GLU A 221 16.96 6.59 5.81
N VAL A 222 18.15 7.10 5.47
CA VAL A 222 19.25 7.29 6.42
C VAL A 222 18.86 8.28 7.53
N ALA A 223 18.27 9.43 7.17
CA ALA A 223 17.80 10.41 8.16
C ALA A 223 16.73 9.84 9.12
N MET A 224 15.92 8.91 8.63
CA MET A 224 14.96 8.17 9.44
C MET A 224 15.63 7.16 10.37
N GLY A 225 16.62 6.42 9.86
CA GLY A 225 17.50 5.58 10.67
C GLY A 225 18.12 6.33 11.83
N ASP A 226 18.72 7.49 11.56
CA ASP A 226 19.31 8.37 12.57
C ASP A 226 18.31 8.78 13.66
N SER A 227 17.07 9.06 13.24
CA SER A 227 15.97 9.46 14.13
C SER A 227 15.53 8.32 15.02
N LEU A 228 15.36 7.12 14.46
CA LEU A 228 14.96 5.93 15.20
C LEU A 228 16.08 5.41 16.11
N SER A 229 17.35 5.51 15.67
CA SER A 229 18.52 5.17 16.47
C SER A 229 18.54 5.95 17.79
N LYS A 230 18.32 7.27 17.73
CA LYS A 230 18.22 8.12 18.93
C LYS A 230 17.11 7.69 19.87
N GLN A 231 15.99 7.18 19.33
CA GLN A 231 14.89 6.66 20.15
C GLN A 231 15.28 5.33 20.82
N VAL A 232 15.97 4.43 20.12
CA VAL A 232 16.51 3.19 20.70
C VAL A 232 17.51 3.48 21.82
N GLU A 233 18.47 4.37 21.57
CA GLU A 233 19.50 4.75 22.56
C GLU A 233 18.95 5.51 23.76
N LYS A 234 17.70 6.00 23.68
CA LYS A 234 16.98 6.59 24.81
C LYS A 234 16.28 5.54 25.67
N GLU A 235 15.73 4.49 25.03
CA GLU A 235 15.00 3.43 25.73
C GLU A 235 15.95 2.35 26.29
N TYR A 236 17.08 2.09 25.62
CA TYR A 236 18.03 1.05 25.98
C TYR A 236 19.42 1.62 26.24
N LYS A 237 20.14 0.98 27.16
CA LYS A 237 21.50 1.36 27.51
C LYS A 237 22.47 0.83 26.45
N VAL A 238 23.24 1.72 25.84
CA VAL A 238 24.34 1.34 24.95
C VAL A 238 25.49 0.77 25.78
N VAL A 239 25.99 -0.40 25.37
CA VAL A 239 27.08 -1.10 26.06
C VAL A 239 28.41 -0.66 25.46
N HIS A 240 29.32 -0.15 26.28
CA HIS A 240 30.61 0.43 25.86
C HIS A 240 31.81 -0.51 26.05
N ASP A 241 31.59 -1.82 26.05
CA ASP A 241 32.66 -2.83 26.15
C ASP A 241 33.52 -2.84 24.86
N PRO A 242 34.82 -2.46 24.91
CA PRO A 242 35.64 -2.34 23.70
C PRO A 242 35.81 -3.66 22.94
N GLU A 243 36.00 -4.77 23.64
CA GLU A 243 36.27 -6.07 23.02
C GLU A 243 35.02 -6.60 22.31
N ALA A 244 33.88 -6.58 23.01
CA ALA A 244 32.61 -7.02 22.45
C ALA A 244 32.17 -6.15 21.27
N ASN A 245 32.34 -4.83 21.36
CA ASN A 245 32.01 -3.92 20.26
C ASN A 245 32.93 -4.12 19.06
N GLU A 246 34.23 -4.33 19.26
CA GLU A 246 35.15 -4.60 18.15
C GLU A 246 34.84 -5.94 17.48
N ARG A 247 34.56 -6.99 18.25
CA ARG A 247 34.09 -8.28 17.72
C ARG A 247 32.85 -8.11 16.85
N LEU A 248 31.82 -7.45 17.38
CA LEU A 248 30.57 -7.18 16.67
C LEU A 248 30.82 -6.39 15.38
N ARG A 249 31.58 -5.30 15.48
CA ARG A 249 31.89 -4.40 14.35
C ARG A 249 32.64 -5.14 13.24
N ARG A 250 33.70 -5.88 13.57
CA ARG A 250 34.50 -6.65 12.61
C ARG A 250 33.64 -7.64 11.82
N ILE A 251 32.78 -8.39 12.51
CA ILE A 251 31.91 -9.38 11.86
C ILE A 251 30.86 -8.68 11.01
N GLY A 252 30.19 -7.67 11.57
CA GLY A 252 29.13 -6.91 10.88
C GLY A 252 29.62 -6.20 9.63
N GLU A 253 30.79 -5.55 9.66
CA GLU A 253 31.39 -4.90 8.50
C GLU A 253 31.74 -5.91 7.39
N LYS A 254 32.23 -7.10 7.76
CA LYS A 254 32.52 -8.16 6.79
C LYS A 254 31.24 -8.62 6.08
N ILE A 255 30.14 -8.80 6.82
CA ILE A 255 28.82 -9.11 6.26
C ILE A 255 28.31 -7.98 5.36
N ALA A 256 28.37 -6.72 5.81
CA ALA A 256 27.93 -5.56 5.05
C ALA A 256 28.73 -5.39 3.73
N SER A 257 30.01 -5.75 3.71
CA SER A 257 30.84 -5.65 2.50
C SER A 257 30.41 -6.58 1.35
N VAL A 258 29.69 -7.66 1.67
CA VAL A 258 29.26 -8.69 0.71
C VAL A 258 27.74 -8.72 0.46
N CYS A 259 26.98 -7.88 1.18
CA CYS A 259 25.53 -7.77 0.99
C CYS A 259 25.19 -7.10 -0.35
N ASP A 260 23.93 -7.20 -0.77
CA ASP A 260 23.48 -6.64 -2.05
C ASP A 260 23.22 -5.12 -1.98
N ARG A 261 23.36 -4.49 -0.79
CA ARG A 261 23.08 -3.07 -0.55
C ARG A 261 24.25 -2.33 0.12
N LYS A 262 25.28 -2.01 -0.67
CA LYS A 262 26.58 -1.54 -0.17
C LYS A 262 26.70 -0.02 -0.02
N GLU A 263 25.71 0.73 -0.51
CA GLU A 263 25.72 2.19 -0.49
C GLU A 263 25.44 2.80 0.89
N LEU A 264 25.03 2.00 1.86
CA LEU A 264 24.75 2.43 3.24
C LEU A 264 25.99 2.34 4.13
N LEU A 265 26.07 3.26 5.09
CA LEU A 265 27.01 3.13 6.21
C LEU A 265 26.38 2.28 7.30
N TYR A 266 26.81 1.03 7.41
CA TYR A 266 26.32 0.12 8.44
C TYR A 266 26.93 0.44 9.81
N ARG A 267 26.10 0.44 10.85
CA ARG A 267 26.46 0.75 12.24
C ARG A 267 25.95 -0.35 13.14
N PHE A 268 26.87 -1.04 13.80
CA PHE A 268 26.57 -2.13 14.72
C PHE A 268 26.80 -1.68 16.15
N ARG A 269 25.84 -1.93 17.04
CA ARG A 269 25.94 -1.54 18.47
C ARG A 269 25.34 -2.59 19.38
N ILE A 270 25.93 -2.73 20.55
CA ILE A 270 25.40 -3.59 21.62
C ILE A 270 24.52 -2.75 22.54
N ILE A 271 23.32 -3.24 22.83
CA ILE A 271 22.38 -2.63 23.77
C ILE A 271 21.99 -3.60 24.90
N GLU A 272 21.58 -3.04 26.03
CA GLU A 272 21.07 -3.78 27.18
C GLU A 272 19.74 -3.14 27.60
N ASP A 273 18.72 -3.97 27.83
CA ASP A 273 17.50 -3.55 28.49
C ASP A 273 17.71 -3.65 30.01
N GLU A 274 17.69 -2.52 30.70
CA GLU A 274 17.87 -2.50 32.15
C GLU A 274 16.70 -3.19 32.89
N LYS A 275 15.51 -3.21 32.28
CA LYS A 275 14.32 -3.88 32.81
C LYS A 275 14.35 -5.38 32.54
N GLU A 276 15.02 -5.81 31.46
CA GLU A 276 15.00 -7.20 30.98
C GLU A 276 16.38 -7.67 30.46
N LYS A 277 17.30 -7.94 31.39
CA LYS A 277 18.72 -8.24 31.09
C LYS A 277 18.96 -9.57 30.36
N ASP A 278 18.02 -10.49 30.40
CA ASP A 278 18.08 -11.82 29.77
C ASP A 278 17.51 -11.85 28.33
N MET A 279 17.22 -10.67 27.76
CA MET A 279 16.62 -10.57 26.43
C MET A 279 17.59 -10.97 25.30
N VAL A 280 17.25 -12.08 24.62
CA VAL A 280 17.93 -12.56 23.42
C VAL A 280 17.19 -12.00 22.20
N ASN A 281 17.75 -10.96 21.57
CA ASN A 281 17.22 -10.41 20.33
C ASN A 281 18.28 -9.61 19.54
N ALA A 282 17.96 -9.25 18.31
CA ALA A 282 18.62 -8.23 17.51
C ALA A 282 17.54 -7.42 16.77
N VAL A 283 17.88 -6.21 16.32
CA VAL A 283 16.97 -5.39 15.53
C VAL A 283 17.74 -4.56 14.51
N SER A 284 17.27 -4.61 13.27
CA SER A 284 17.69 -3.74 12.19
C SER A 284 16.73 -2.55 12.03
N LEU A 285 17.28 -1.35 11.90
CA LEU A 285 16.54 -0.13 11.56
C LEU A 285 16.92 0.34 10.15
N PRO A 286 16.08 1.18 9.51
CA PRO A 286 16.44 1.81 8.25
C PRO A 286 17.80 2.51 8.29
N GLY A 287 18.45 2.64 7.13
CA GLY A 287 19.68 3.43 7.02
C GLY A 287 20.96 2.77 7.52
N GLY A 288 20.95 1.46 7.80
CA GLY A 288 22.15 0.68 8.12
C GLY A 288 22.40 0.43 9.61
N TYR A 289 21.44 0.73 10.49
CA TYR A 289 21.60 0.52 11.93
C TYR A 289 21.21 -0.90 12.32
N VAL A 290 22.11 -1.59 13.03
CA VAL A 290 21.86 -2.93 13.60
C VAL A 290 22.21 -2.90 15.08
N TYR A 291 21.24 -3.25 15.91
CA TYR A 291 21.36 -3.33 17.35
C TYR A 291 21.29 -4.78 17.80
N VAL A 292 22.25 -5.20 18.62
CA VAL A 292 22.30 -6.56 19.18
C VAL A 292 22.17 -6.48 20.68
N TYR A 293 21.26 -7.26 21.26
CA TYR A 293 21.14 -7.31 22.71
C TYR A 293 22.32 -8.05 23.31
N LYS A 294 22.84 -7.55 24.43
CA LYS A 294 24.02 -8.10 25.12
C LYS A 294 23.89 -9.60 25.43
N GLU A 295 22.70 -10.09 25.75
CA GLU A 295 22.50 -11.52 26.01
C GLU A 295 22.59 -12.37 24.72
N LEU A 296 22.22 -11.82 23.56
CA LEU A 296 22.41 -12.51 22.27
C LEU A 296 23.89 -12.77 21.99
N MET A 297 24.77 -11.84 22.34
CA MET A 297 26.23 -12.00 22.19
C MET A 297 26.80 -13.20 22.97
N LYS A 298 26.10 -13.64 24.02
CA LYS A 298 26.47 -14.83 24.81
C LYS A 298 25.86 -16.11 24.25
N VAL A 299 24.65 -16.01 23.69
CA VAL A 299 23.94 -17.16 23.09
C VAL A 299 24.56 -17.56 21.75
N ALA A 300 24.96 -16.58 20.95
CA ALA A 300 25.79 -16.76 19.77
C ALA A 300 27.25 -16.96 20.20
N ASP A 301 27.57 -18.18 20.60
CA ASP A 301 28.83 -18.57 21.24
C ASP A 301 30.02 -18.63 20.26
N SER A 302 29.78 -18.59 18.95
CA SER A 302 30.80 -18.54 17.91
C SER A 302 30.67 -17.28 17.04
N ASP A 303 31.77 -16.92 16.36
CA ASP A 303 31.75 -15.86 15.36
C ASP A 303 30.86 -16.20 14.17
N ASP A 304 30.76 -17.47 13.80
CA ASP A 304 29.89 -17.93 12.70
C ASP A 304 28.40 -17.75 13.04
N GLU A 305 27.99 -18.08 14.27
CA GLU A 305 26.60 -17.87 14.70
C GLU A 305 26.24 -16.39 14.81
N LEU A 306 27.16 -15.57 15.34
CA LEU A 306 26.96 -14.13 15.37
C LEU A 306 26.92 -13.55 13.94
N ALA A 307 27.77 -14.03 13.04
CA ALA A 307 27.74 -13.67 11.62
C ALA A 307 26.42 -14.05 10.96
N ALA A 308 25.84 -15.20 11.30
CA ALA A 308 24.53 -15.62 10.82
C ALA A 308 23.41 -14.66 11.26
N VAL A 309 23.37 -14.30 12.54
CA VAL A 309 22.40 -13.32 13.06
C VAL A 309 22.55 -11.97 12.36
N LEU A 310 23.78 -11.47 12.24
CA LEU A 310 24.04 -10.20 11.54
C LEU A 310 23.72 -10.28 10.05
N GLY A 311 23.96 -11.42 9.41
CA GLY A 311 23.57 -11.70 8.03
C GLY A 311 22.06 -11.53 7.83
N HIS A 312 21.26 -12.09 8.74
CA HIS A 312 19.79 -11.96 8.73
C HIS A 312 19.35 -10.49 8.92
N GLU A 313 19.90 -9.79 9.91
CA GLU A 313 19.57 -8.37 10.13
C GLU A 313 19.97 -7.46 8.95
N VAL A 314 21.15 -7.70 8.36
CA VAL A 314 21.60 -6.99 7.16
C VAL A 314 20.70 -7.32 5.97
N ALA A 315 20.16 -8.53 5.88
CA ALA A 315 19.21 -8.91 4.84
C ALA A 315 17.89 -8.12 4.92
N HIS A 316 17.35 -7.85 6.12
CA HIS A 316 16.20 -6.96 6.27
C HIS A 316 16.47 -5.55 5.75
N ILE A 317 17.68 -5.04 5.97
CA ILE A 317 18.11 -3.71 5.48
C ILE A 317 18.29 -3.72 3.96
N ALA A 318 18.93 -4.77 3.43
CA ALA A 318 19.16 -4.93 1.99
C ALA A 318 17.84 -5.06 1.22
N ALA A 319 16.91 -5.88 1.71
CA ALA A 319 15.59 -6.07 1.13
C ALA A 319 14.58 -4.95 1.47
N ARG A 320 14.99 -3.95 2.27
CA ARG A 320 14.19 -2.79 2.69
C ARG A 320 12.90 -3.14 3.44
N HIS A 321 12.88 -4.23 4.19
CA HIS A 321 11.67 -4.72 4.87
C HIS A 321 11.09 -3.67 5.85
N SER A 322 11.94 -2.97 6.61
CA SER A 322 11.52 -1.91 7.54
C SER A 322 10.81 -0.74 6.83
N ILE A 323 11.36 -0.24 5.73
CA ILE A 323 10.77 0.85 4.95
C ILE A 323 9.49 0.41 4.24
N LYS A 324 9.48 -0.75 3.59
CA LYS A 324 8.28 -1.32 2.95
C LYS A 324 7.14 -1.44 3.95
N ARG A 325 7.44 -1.91 5.16
CA ARG A 325 6.46 -2.04 6.25
C ARG A 325 5.92 -0.69 6.73
N LEU A 326 6.80 0.27 7.04
CA LEU A 326 6.37 1.60 7.47
C LEU A 326 5.53 2.29 6.39
N GLN A 327 5.91 2.13 5.11
CA GLN A 327 5.15 2.63 3.97
C GLN A 327 3.77 1.97 3.87
N ALA A 328 3.67 0.65 4.08
CA ALA A 328 2.41 -0.09 4.02
C ALA A 328 1.43 0.31 5.14
N ILE A 329 1.92 0.49 6.38
CA ILE A 329 1.05 0.78 7.54
C ILE A 329 0.62 2.24 7.57
N TRP A 330 1.55 3.18 7.34
CA TRP A 330 1.35 4.59 7.67
C TRP A 330 1.39 5.52 6.45
N GLY A 331 1.79 5.01 5.29
CA GLY A 331 1.95 5.77 4.06
C GLY A 331 2.90 6.96 4.21
N TYR A 332 2.64 8.03 3.46
CA TYR A 332 3.55 9.17 3.36
C TYR A 332 3.70 10.00 4.67
N ASN A 333 2.71 9.97 5.55
CA ASN A 333 2.63 10.92 6.66
C ASN A 333 3.68 10.64 7.76
N ILE A 334 3.82 9.39 8.23
CA ILE A 334 4.78 9.08 9.29
C ILE A 334 6.22 9.28 8.80
N LEU A 335 6.49 8.86 7.57
CA LEU A 335 7.81 8.89 6.97
C LEU A 335 8.29 10.34 6.73
N SER A 336 7.36 11.25 6.43
CA SER A 336 7.63 12.70 6.34
C SER A 336 7.89 13.34 7.70
N VAL A 337 7.17 12.93 8.74
CA VAL A 337 7.40 13.40 10.12
C VAL A 337 8.80 12.96 10.59
N LEU A 338 9.18 11.72 10.31
CA LEU A 338 10.51 11.20 10.66
C LEU A 338 11.63 11.88 9.87
N ALA A 339 11.45 12.06 8.54
CA ALA A 339 12.45 12.71 7.70
C ALA A 339 12.62 14.22 8.01
N ALA A 340 11.60 14.88 8.56
CA ALA A 340 11.69 16.27 9.03
C ALA A 340 12.52 16.42 10.32
N GLY A 341 12.78 15.31 11.02
CA GLY A 341 13.55 15.28 12.25
C GLY A 341 12.89 16.04 13.41
N THR A 342 13.67 16.35 14.44
CA THR A 342 13.23 16.98 15.69
C THR A 342 12.63 18.38 15.54
N ARG A 343 12.66 18.97 14.34
CA ARG A 343 12.03 20.26 14.03
C ARG A 343 10.51 20.16 13.88
N ASN A 344 9.96 18.94 13.77
CA ASN A 344 8.52 18.71 13.68
C ASN A 344 7.93 18.45 15.10
N PRO A 345 6.89 19.17 15.54
CA PRO A 345 6.28 18.97 16.85
C PRO A 345 5.69 17.56 17.05
N ASP A 346 5.29 16.89 15.97
CA ASP A 346 4.76 15.52 16.02
C ASP A 346 5.86 14.44 15.95
N PHE A 347 7.13 14.85 15.86
CA PHE A 347 8.28 13.94 15.67
C PHE A 347 8.36 12.86 16.75
N ALA A 348 8.18 13.21 18.02
CA ALA A 348 8.32 12.25 19.13
C ALA A 348 7.26 11.13 19.06
N HIS A 349 5.99 11.49 18.80
CA HIS A 349 4.92 10.52 18.60
C HIS A 349 5.16 9.69 17.34
N GLY A 350 5.63 10.33 16.26
CA GLY A 350 5.91 9.67 15.00
C GLY A 350 7.05 8.64 15.10
N ALA A 351 8.14 9.01 15.77
CA ALA A 351 9.28 8.14 16.06
C ALA A 351 8.89 6.94 16.91
N GLN A 352 8.12 7.17 17.98
CA GLN A 352 7.65 6.07 18.84
C GLN A 352 6.75 5.08 18.09
N ALA A 353 5.78 5.58 17.31
CA ALA A 353 4.88 4.71 16.56
C ALA A 353 5.61 3.90 15.46
N ALA A 354 6.56 4.53 14.77
CA ALA A 354 7.39 3.86 13.77
C ALA A 354 8.29 2.80 14.41
N TYR A 355 8.90 3.10 15.55
CA TYR A 355 9.70 2.14 16.31
C TYR A 355 8.88 0.90 16.71
N LEU A 356 7.70 1.10 17.32
CA LEU A 356 6.79 0.00 17.68
C LEU A 356 6.36 -0.85 16.47
N SER A 357 6.24 -0.23 15.29
CA SER A 357 5.86 -0.93 14.06
C SER A 357 6.96 -1.89 13.59
N ILE A 358 8.23 -1.51 13.76
CA ILE A 358 9.39 -2.37 13.46
C ILE A 358 9.46 -3.53 14.45
N LEU A 359 9.25 -3.26 15.74
CA LEU A 359 9.24 -4.29 16.79
C LEU A 359 8.08 -5.29 16.72
N SER A 360 7.07 -5.03 15.88
CA SER A 360 5.92 -5.93 15.74
C SER A 360 6.19 -7.15 14.83
N GLY A 361 7.44 -7.32 14.39
CA GLY A 361 7.89 -8.42 13.52
C GLY A 361 7.54 -8.23 12.04
N TYR A 362 8.23 -8.97 11.17
CA TYR A 362 8.01 -8.91 9.71
C TYR A 362 7.01 -9.95 9.21
N SER A 363 6.65 -9.89 7.93
CA SER A 363 5.79 -10.92 7.32
C SER A 363 6.55 -12.24 7.19
N GLN A 364 5.84 -13.35 7.07
CA GLN A 364 6.47 -14.66 6.85
C GLN A 364 7.39 -14.64 5.61
N GLU A 365 6.95 -14.00 4.53
CA GLU A 365 7.71 -13.90 3.28
C GLU A 365 9.02 -13.11 3.48
N ASP A 366 8.98 -12.02 4.25
CA ASP A 366 10.15 -11.21 4.57
C ASP A 366 11.16 -11.99 5.41
N GLU A 367 10.70 -12.74 6.43
CA GLU A 367 11.56 -13.56 7.30
C GLU A 367 12.27 -14.66 6.51
N LEU A 368 11.54 -15.38 5.66
CA LEU A 368 12.11 -16.45 4.82
C LEU A 368 13.11 -15.89 3.80
N LEU A 369 12.84 -14.72 3.22
CA LEU A 369 13.79 -14.05 2.34
C LEU A 369 15.05 -13.61 3.11
N ALA A 370 14.87 -13.05 4.32
CA ALA A 370 15.97 -12.61 5.16
C ALA A 370 16.88 -13.78 5.56
N ASP A 371 16.34 -14.97 5.81
CA ASP A 371 17.15 -16.16 6.08
C ASP A 371 17.96 -16.63 4.86
N LYS A 372 17.35 -16.68 3.67
CA LYS A 372 18.08 -17.03 2.43
C LYS A 372 19.25 -16.08 2.19
N LEU A 373 18.96 -14.78 2.24
CA LEU A 373 19.97 -13.74 2.05
C LEU A 373 21.01 -13.74 3.15
N GLY A 374 20.58 -13.90 4.41
CA GLY A 374 21.47 -13.97 5.57
C GLY A 374 22.47 -15.12 5.44
N ALA A 375 21.99 -16.34 5.18
CA ALA A 375 22.83 -17.51 4.95
C ALA A 375 23.81 -17.30 3.78
N ARG A 376 23.35 -16.67 2.69
CA ARG A 376 24.19 -16.29 1.55
C ARG A 376 25.26 -15.27 1.93
N TYR A 377 24.93 -14.23 2.67
CA TYR A 377 25.87 -13.20 3.10
C TYR A 377 26.90 -13.75 4.09
N THR A 378 26.48 -14.61 5.03
CA THR A 378 27.38 -15.34 5.94
C THR A 378 28.42 -16.14 5.16
N ARG A 379 27.98 -16.95 4.20
CA ARG A 379 28.88 -17.71 3.31
C ARG A 379 29.83 -16.81 2.52
N ARG A 380 29.32 -15.74 1.90
CA ARG A 380 30.13 -14.80 1.11
C ARG A 380 31.17 -14.06 1.96
N ALA A 381 30.86 -13.80 3.22
CA ALA A 381 31.78 -13.20 4.18
C ALA A 381 32.81 -14.22 4.71
N GLY A 382 32.76 -15.48 4.28
CA GLY A 382 33.71 -16.53 4.67
C GLY A 382 33.48 -17.07 6.08
N TYR A 383 32.25 -16.98 6.59
CA TYR A 383 31.79 -17.67 7.80
C TYR A 383 31.03 -18.93 7.40
N ASP A 384 30.90 -19.88 8.33
CA ASP A 384 30.11 -21.10 8.12
C ASP A 384 28.62 -20.76 8.01
N PRO A 385 27.97 -20.95 6.84
CA PRO A 385 26.55 -20.68 6.73
C PRO A 385 25.66 -21.69 7.47
N GLY A 386 26.17 -22.87 7.82
CA GLY A 386 25.47 -23.84 8.68
C GLY A 386 25.22 -23.31 10.09
N ALA A 387 25.96 -22.28 10.52
CA ALA A 387 25.78 -21.64 11.81
C ALA A 387 24.40 -20.96 11.97
N MET A 388 23.75 -20.56 10.86
CA MET A 388 22.36 -20.10 10.89
C MET A 388 21.41 -21.20 11.41
N LEU A 389 21.60 -22.43 10.94
CA LEU A 389 20.81 -23.59 11.37
C LEU A 389 21.08 -23.90 12.85
N SER A 390 22.37 -23.92 13.26
CA SER A 390 22.77 -24.11 14.66
C SER A 390 22.09 -23.09 15.58
N PHE A 391 22.13 -21.81 15.22
CA PHE A 391 21.54 -20.74 16.01
C PHE A 391 20.00 -20.86 16.10
N LEU A 392 19.31 -21.10 14.98
CA LEU A 392 17.86 -21.31 14.96
C LEU A 392 17.45 -22.53 15.80
N GLU A 393 18.25 -23.59 15.82
CA GLU A 393 18.02 -24.75 16.68
C GLU A 393 18.23 -24.46 18.16
N LYS A 394 19.24 -23.67 18.53
CA LYS A 394 19.46 -23.21 19.92
C LYS A 394 18.25 -22.43 20.41
N LEU A 395 17.75 -21.51 19.58
CA LEU A 395 16.53 -20.78 19.87
C LEU A 395 15.34 -21.73 20.01
N ARG A 396 15.11 -22.65 19.07
CA ARG A 396 14.03 -23.66 19.15
C ARG A 396 14.07 -24.44 20.47
N LYS A 397 15.26 -24.85 20.93
CA LYS A 397 15.45 -25.57 22.21
C LYS A 397 15.14 -24.68 23.42
N ARG A 398 15.52 -23.40 23.38
CA ARG A 398 15.26 -22.43 24.46
C ARG A 398 13.76 -22.09 24.58
N HIS A 399 13.06 -21.93 23.45
CA HIS A 399 11.62 -21.70 23.40
C HIS A 399 10.81 -22.79 24.10
N LYS A 400 11.18 -24.08 23.90
CA LYS A 400 10.50 -25.20 24.56
C LYS A 400 10.57 -25.12 26.10
N LYS A 401 11.49 -24.33 26.66
CA LYS A 401 11.72 -24.20 28.10
C LYS A 401 11.24 -22.86 28.69
N GLU A 402 11.06 -21.82 27.88
CA GLU A 402 10.79 -20.45 28.33
C GLU A 402 9.46 -19.92 27.76
N LYS A 403 8.66 -19.21 28.58
CA LYS A 403 7.41 -18.58 28.08
C LYS A 403 7.74 -17.44 27.10
N PRO A 404 7.13 -17.38 25.90
CA PRO A 404 7.45 -16.35 24.91
C PRO A 404 7.00 -14.95 25.36
N ARG A 405 7.97 -14.06 25.59
CA ARG A 405 7.77 -12.65 25.99
C ARG A 405 7.49 -11.75 24.78
N ALA A 406 6.96 -10.54 25.04
CA ALA A 406 6.48 -9.61 24.00
C ALA A 406 7.55 -9.22 22.96
N LEU A 407 8.80 -8.99 23.38
CA LEU A 407 9.93 -8.61 22.52
C LEU A 407 10.95 -9.73 22.32
N SER A 408 10.58 -10.97 22.63
CA SER A 408 11.47 -12.11 22.39
C SER A 408 11.74 -12.31 20.89
N TYR A 409 12.90 -12.89 20.57
CA TYR A 409 13.25 -13.24 19.18
C TYR A 409 12.12 -14.04 18.49
N PHE A 410 11.41 -14.92 19.19
CA PHE A 410 10.31 -15.72 18.63
C PHE A 410 9.08 -14.91 18.20
N LYS A 411 8.75 -13.84 18.94
CA LYS A 411 7.60 -13.00 18.60
C LYS A 411 7.92 -12.01 17.48
N THR A 412 9.18 -11.57 17.44
CA THR A 412 9.66 -10.64 16.43
C THR A 412 10.02 -11.35 15.12
N HIS A 413 10.49 -12.60 15.22
CA HIS A 413 10.91 -13.43 14.09
C HIS A 413 10.29 -14.85 14.16
N PRO A 414 8.99 -14.99 13.82
CA PRO A 414 8.25 -16.25 13.92
C PRO A 414 8.68 -17.33 12.89
N PHE A 415 8.00 -18.48 12.88
CA PHE A 415 8.10 -19.55 11.84
C PHE A 415 9.42 -20.33 11.78
N ILE A 416 10.01 -20.68 12.93
CA ILE A 416 11.34 -21.32 12.99
C ILE A 416 11.47 -22.58 12.12
N SER A 417 10.43 -23.42 12.05
CA SER A 417 10.49 -24.65 11.23
C SER A 417 10.64 -24.31 9.74
N GLU A 418 9.83 -23.39 9.22
CA GLU A 418 9.88 -22.94 7.83
C GLU A 418 11.20 -22.21 7.51
N ARG A 419 11.71 -21.45 8.48
CA ARG A 419 13.01 -20.75 8.41
C ARG A 419 14.18 -21.72 8.28
N ILE A 420 14.20 -22.78 9.10
CA ILE A 420 15.20 -23.87 9.03
C ILE A 420 15.15 -24.53 7.64
N LYS A 421 13.95 -24.85 7.15
CA LYS A 421 13.77 -25.47 5.84
C LYS A 421 14.33 -24.60 4.71
N VAL A 422 13.94 -23.33 4.67
CA VAL A 422 14.37 -22.39 3.64
C VAL A 422 15.89 -22.15 3.69
N THR A 423 16.47 -22.14 4.89
CA THR A 423 17.93 -22.06 5.05
C THR A 423 18.61 -23.30 4.47
N LYS A 424 18.13 -24.52 4.79
CA LYS A 424 18.65 -25.77 4.21
C LYS A 424 18.57 -25.77 2.68
N GLU A 425 17.48 -25.27 2.10
CA GLU A 425 17.34 -25.13 0.65
C GLU A 425 18.41 -24.22 0.03
N GLU A 426 18.70 -23.05 0.62
CA GLU A 426 19.75 -22.13 0.13
C GLU A 426 21.16 -22.73 0.28
N LEU A 427 21.37 -23.59 1.27
CA LEU A 427 22.64 -24.28 1.51
C LEU A 427 22.81 -25.57 0.70
N GLY A 428 21.75 -26.06 0.04
CA GLY A 428 21.77 -27.34 -0.66
C GLY A 428 21.82 -28.55 0.27
N GLU A 429 21.38 -28.40 1.51
CA GLU A 429 21.32 -29.48 2.50
C GLU A 429 20.08 -30.37 2.33
N LYS A 430 20.14 -31.62 2.81
CA LYS A 430 18.99 -32.53 2.79
C LYS A 430 17.93 -32.11 3.80
N ILE A 431 16.69 -31.96 3.33
CA ILE A 431 15.51 -31.66 4.17
C ILE A 431 15.01 -32.98 4.78
N SER A 432 14.80 -33.02 6.10
CA SER A 432 14.29 -34.21 6.82
C SER A 432 12.80 -34.06 7.12
N PHE A 433 12.12 -35.17 7.46
CA PHE A 433 10.70 -35.15 7.82
C PHE A 433 10.41 -34.28 9.05
N GLU A 434 11.36 -34.20 9.98
CA GLU A 434 11.26 -33.36 11.20
C GLU A 434 11.17 -31.87 10.87
N ASP A 435 11.67 -31.43 9.72
CA ASP A 435 11.58 -30.04 9.24
C ASP A 435 10.14 -29.66 8.80
N PHE A 436 9.23 -30.64 8.64
CA PHE A 436 7.84 -30.42 8.26
C PHE A 436 6.87 -30.37 9.45
N ILE A 437 7.34 -30.68 10.66
CA ILE A 437 6.47 -30.76 11.83
C ILE A 437 6.52 -29.44 12.59
N ASN A 438 5.46 -28.62 12.46
CA ASN A 438 5.19 -27.50 13.37
C ASN A 438 4.76 -28.06 14.72
N ILE A 439 5.73 -28.44 15.54
CA ILE A 439 5.48 -28.77 16.95
C ILE A 439 5.28 -27.44 17.68
N ASN A 440 4.03 -26.98 17.69
CA ASN A 440 3.56 -25.89 18.55
C ASN A 440 3.81 -26.20 20.03
#